data_AF-A0A7S2BWC1-F1
#
_entry.id   AF-A0A7S2BWC1-F1
#
_cell.length_a   1.000
_cell.length_b   1.000
_cell.length_c   1.000
_cell.angle_alpha   90.00
_cell.angle_beta   90.00
_cell.angle_gamma   90.00
#
_symmetry.space_group_name_H-M   'P 1'
#
loop_
_entity.id
_entity.type
_entity.pdbx_description
1 polymer ?
#
loop_
_entity_poly.entity_id
_entity_poly.type
_entity_poly.pdbx_seq_one_letter_code
_entity_poly.pdbx_strand_id
1 'polypeptide(L)'
;HHRQHDDDDRPSDPVTVDGCTTAGHPSRRSRRKAPPTIASRMAPRRTGPMALLFLCLTLAPSALALVQVDYEVVCDSATEYYDTAALECISCTEGCNDDTDDPSNAVCNKEPDFTMVDFYGNALGCKCSLGYKRIWALDQDTCTTSDYQSASCTGFSCASCLNGNDDDLEYPNPFEKNENAVAYNDGDSCALCGDTTNGISGDDCGCPTNHVLTEVDDGLGYVINKTCTACTDGTAVITSDASIAGVNFYATDYQCQRCPDPHMTFDSAGTTCTCDDDYTKTGQSLYGQQSCVYTEHSDAIKQSYAETSASTVNFFKIQADQESSPSGELEMESLVMKHHFLNASTNCFYYNGPENIANCQTLANLCVMQMYWPDSEVCELFEDILDKRSENARSQDGWV
;
A
#
# COMPACT_ATOMS: atom_id res chain seq x y z
N HIS A 1 -48.55 29.26 -26.54
CA HIS A 1 -48.96 29.30 -25.12
C HIS A 1 -47.69 29.33 -24.27
N HIS A 2 -47.30 30.53 -23.83
CA HIS A 2 -46.18 30.76 -22.92
C HIS A 2 -46.54 30.27 -21.51
N ARG A 3 -45.59 29.61 -20.84
CA ARG A 3 -45.46 29.62 -19.39
C ARG A 3 -43.98 29.71 -19.04
N GLN A 4 -43.57 30.92 -18.69
CA GLN A 4 -42.45 31.22 -17.81
C GLN A 4 -42.81 30.73 -16.41
N HIS A 5 -41.85 30.16 -15.69
CA HIS A 5 -41.88 30.07 -14.24
C HIS A 5 -40.50 30.48 -13.71
N ASP A 6 -40.45 31.77 -13.37
CA ASP A 6 -39.89 32.40 -12.18
C ASP A 6 -38.74 31.74 -11.41
N ASP A 7 -37.69 32.54 -11.33
CA ASP A 7 -36.53 32.55 -10.46
C ASP A 7 -36.91 32.54 -8.97
N ASP A 8 -36.15 31.79 -8.16
CA ASP A 8 -36.08 31.95 -6.70
C ASP A 8 -34.61 32.16 -6.30
N ASP A 9 -34.22 33.44 -6.26
CA ASP A 9 -32.99 33.95 -5.64
C ASP A 9 -33.08 33.83 -4.12
N ARG A 10 -32.21 33.01 -3.50
CA ARG A 10 -31.93 33.06 -2.06
C ARG A 10 -30.57 33.70 -1.80
N PRO A 11 -30.49 34.80 -1.03
CA PRO A 11 -29.22 35.39 -0.65
C PRO A 11 -28.54 34.59 0.46
N SER A 12 -27.22 34.52 0.35
CA SER A 12 -26.29 33.87 1.25
C SER A 12 -26.08 34.72 2.51
N ASP A 13 -26.31 34.15 3.69
CA ASP A 13 -25.95 34.76 4.96
C ASP A 13 -24.46 34.58 5.28
N PRO A 14 -23.76 35.61 5.80
CA PRO A 14 -22.35 35.51 6.18
C PRO A 14 -22.18 34.85 7.56
N VAL A 15 -21.30 33.85 7.61
CA VAL A 15 -20.85 33.22 8.87
C VAL A 15 -19.88 34.15 9.60
N THR A 16 -20.32 34.66 10.74
CA THR A 16 -19.54 35.49 11.66
C THR A 16 -18.52 34.66 12.42
N VAL A 17 -17.28 35.17 12.49
CA VAL A 17 -16.15 34.63 13.24
C VAL A 17 -16.12 35.31 14.62
N ASP A 18 -16.40 34.55 15.68
CA ASP A 18 -16.07 34.89 17.08
C ASP A 18 -15.06 33.84 17.56
N GLY A 19 -13.90 34.14 18.14
CA GLY A 19 -13.61 35.20 19.09
C GLY A 19 -13.34 34.58 20.48
N CYS A 20 -12.36 33.68 20.62
CA CYS A 20 -12.03 33.05 21.91
C CYS A 20 -10.93 33.83 22.64
N THR A 21 -11.37 34.67 23.57
CA THR A 21 -10.57 35.39 24.57
C THR A 21 -9.98 34.48 25.64
N THR A 22 -8.75 34.81 26.00
CA THR A 22 -7.92 34.34 27.11
C THR A 22 -8.57 34.48 28.49
N ALA A 23 -8.51 33.43 29.31
CA ALA A 23 -8.73 33.50 30.75
C ALA A 23 -7.56 32.85 31.48
N GLY A 24 -6.75 33.67 32.16
CA GLY A 24 -5.65 33.23 33.00
C GLY A 24 -6.10 32.77 34.39
N HIS A 25 -5.42 31.75 34.92
CA HIS A 25 -5.49 31.40 36.34
C HIS A 25 -4.17 30.75 36.83
N PRO A 26 -3.89 30.76 38.14
CA PRO A 26 -2.58 31.16 38.64
C PRO A 26 -1.71 30.01 39.15
N SER A 27 -0.42 30.30 39.10
CA SER A 27 0.71 29.64 39.76
C SER A 27 0.40 28.97 41.10
N ARG A 28 0.69 27.67 41.20
CA ARG A 28 0.96 26.98 42.48
C ARG A 28 2.32 26.28 42.43
N ARG A 29 3.29 26.92 43.10
CA ARG A 29 4.55 26.34 43.56
C ARG A 29 4.31 25.06 44.37
N SER A 30 4.96 23.96 43.99
CA SER A 30 5.19 22.82 44.88
C SER A 30 6.66 22.47 44.87
N ARG A 31 7.35 22.84 45.95
CA ARG A 31 8.70 22.38 46.30
C ARG A 31 8.63 20.88 46.59
N ARG A 32 9.42 20.04 45.90
CA ARG A 32 9.80 18.72 46.41
C ARG A 32 11.32 18.65 46.62
N LYS A 33 11.65 18.33 47.87
CA LYS A 33 12.99 18.07 48.40
C LYS A 33 13.49 16.72 47.88
N ALA A 34 14.79 16.65 47.61
CA ALA A 34 15.53 15.42 47.38
C ALA A 34 15.50 14.48 48.62
N PRO A 35 15.51 13.15 48.43
CA PRO A 35 15.73 12.20 49.51
C PRO A 35 17.24 11.95 49.74
N PRO A 36 17.64 11.61 50.97
CA PRO A 36 19.04 11.41 51.32
C PRO A 36 19.53 9.99 51.05
N THR A 37 20.83 9.93 50.76
CA THR A 37 21.70 8.76 50.68
C THR A 37 21.69 7.98 52.00
N ILE A 38 21.39 6.67 51.95
CA ILE A 38 21.63 5.76 53.06
C ILE A 38 22.63 4.70 52.61
N ALA A 39 23.87 4.89 53.07
CA ALA A 39 24.87 3.84 53.11
C ALA A 39 24.63 2.98 54.36
N SER A 40 24.62 1.65 54.21
CA SER A 40 24.77 0.77 55.37
C SER A 40 25.54 -0.50 54.99
N ARG A 41 26.74 -0.59 55.56
CA ARG A 41 27.56 -1.80 55.69
C ARG A 41 26.85 -2.79 56.62
N MET A 42 26.84 -4.08 56.28
CA MET A 42 26.87 -5.14 57.29
C MET A 42 27.56 -6.40 56.76
N ALA A 43 28.42 -6.94 57.62
CA ALA A 43 29.38 -8.03 57.41
C ALA A 43 28.74 -9.43 57.64
N PRO A 44 29.50 -10.54 57.51
CA PRO A 44 28.98 -11.85 57.08
C PRO A 44 28.48 -12.73 58.22
N ARG A 45 27.55 -13.66 57.92
CA ARG A 45 27.18 -14.76 58.81
C ARG A 45 27.27 -16.14 58.13
N ARG A 46 28.20 -16.90 58.67
CA ARG A 46 28.47 -18.34 58.65
C ARG A 46 27.28 -19.31 58.43
N THR A 47 27.49 -20.21 57.47
CA THR A 47 27.38 -21.69 57.48
C THR A 47 26.17 -22.38 58.14
N GLY A 48 25.49 -23.19 57.33
CA GLY A 48 24.82 -24.44 57.74
C GLY A 48 24.62 -25.32 56.49
N PRO A 49 25.03 -26.61 56.48
CA PRO A 49 24.83 -27.50 55.35
C PRO A 49 23.43 -28.12 55.46
N MET A 50 22.49 -27.69 54.63
CA MET A 50 21.27 -28.44 54.38
C MET A 50 21.48 -29.26 53.11
N ALA A 51 21.61 -30.56 53.30
CA ALA A 51 21.51 -31.56 52.24
C ALA A 51 20.11 -31.46 51.62
N LEU A 52 20.02 -30.77 50.47
CA LEU A 52 18.84 -30.78 49.62
C LEU A 52 19.01 -31.95 48.65
N LEU A 53 18.18 -32.98 48.84
CA LEU A 53 17.99 -34.09 47.93
C LEU A 53 17.43 -33.50 46.61
N PHE A 54 18.32 -33.21 45.64
CA PHE A 54 17.94 -32.84 44.29
C PHE A 54 17.43 -34.11 43.58
N LEU A 55 16.12 -34.29 43.64
CA LEU A 55 15.39 -35.24 42.83
C LEU A 55 15.49 -34.76 41.37
N CYS A 56 16.41 -35.34 40.60
CA CYS A 56 16.48 -35.20 39.15
C CYS A 56 15.19 -35.75 38.52
N LEU A 57 14.15 -34.93 38.43
CA LEU A 57 13.13 -35.11 37.40
C LEU A 57 13.77 -34.74 36.06
N THR A 58 14.17 -35.76 35.32
CA THR A 58 14.38 -35.69 33.88
C THR A 58 13.01 -35.43 33.22
N LEU A 59 12.57 -34.17 33.25
CA LEU A 59 11.55 -33.68 32.33
C LEU A 59 12.18 -33.73 30.95
N ALA A 60 11.90 -34.82 30.23
CA ALA A 60 12.12 -34.85 28.79
C ALA A 60 11.41 -33.62 28.21
N PRO A 61 12.08 -32.75 27.46
CA PRO A 61 11.40 -31.69 26.74
C PRO A 61 10.49 -32.38 25.74
N SER A 62 9.19 -32.47 26.08
CA SER A 62 8.16 -32.71 25.09
C SER A 62 8.32 -31.59 24.08
N ALA A 63 8.86 -31.92 22.91
CA ALA A 63 8.89 -31.02 21.78
C ALA A 63 7.44 -30.58 21.54
N LEU A 64 7.10 -29.39 22.01
CA LEU A 64 6.01 -28.61 21.49
C LEU A 64 6.42 -28.32 20.05
N ALA A 65 6.09 -29.25 19.15
CA ALA A 65 5.97 -28.92 17.75
C ALA A 65 4.90 -27.83 17.71
N LEU A 66 5.34 -26.58 17.61
CA LEU A 66 4.50 -25.50 17.11
C LEU A 66 3.92 -26.06 15.81
N VAL A 67 2.63 -26.37 15.82
CA VAL A 67 1.87 -26.60 14.60
C VAL A 67 1.95 -25.28 13.87
N GLN A 68 2.89 -25.19 12.95
CA GLN A 68 2.96 -24.12 11.99
C GLN A 68 1.73 -24.32 11.11
N VAL A 69 0.68 -23.58 11.42
CA VAL A 69 -0.46 -23.47 10.51
C VAL A 69 0.06 -22.58 9.39
N ASP A 70 0.49 -23.20 8.30
CA ASP A 70 0.69 -22.48 7.04
C ASP A 70 -0.70 -22.01 6.61
N TYR A 71 -1.06 -20.78 7.01
CA TYR A 71 -2.35 -20.15 6.71
C TYR A 71 -2.31 -19.37 5.39
N GLU A 72 -1.20 -19.46 4.66
CA GLU A 72 -1.05 -18.81 3.36
C GLU A 72 -1.73 -19.67 2.29
N VAL A 73 -3.02 -19.44 2.09
CA VAL A 73 -3.75 -19.97 0.94
C VAL A 73 -3.49 -19.00 -0.22
N VAL A 74 -2.81 -19.47 -1.25
CA VAL A 74 -2.55 -18.72 -2.49
C VAL A 74 -3.29 -19.42 -3.61
N CYS A 75 -4.27 -18.76 -4.21
CA CYS A 75 -5.04 -19.29 -5.33
C CYS A 75 -4.28 -19.11 -6.65
N ASP A 76 -4.57 -19.96 -7.64
CA ASP A 76 -4.01 -19.76 -8.98
C ASP A 76 -4.54 -18.46 -9.59
N SER A 77 -3.65 -17.47 -9.73
CA SER A 77 -4.00 -16.14 -10.23
C SER A 77 -4.60 -16.13 -11.64
N ALA A 78 -4.45 -17.20 -12.42
CA ALA A 78 -5.01 -17.29 -13.76
C ALA A 78 -6.43 -17.85 -13.79
N THR A 79 -6.82 -18.68 -12.82
CA THR A 79 -8.04 -19.50 -12.93
C THR A 79 -8.89 -19.58 -11.67
N GLU A 80 -8.39 -19.14 -10.51
CA GLU A 80 -9.04 -19.35 -9.22
C GLU A 80 -9.23 -18.05 -8.43
N TYR A 81 -10.26 -18.03 -7.58
CA TYR A 81 -10.50 -17.00 -6.58
C TYR A 81 -10.62 -17.64 -5.19
N TYR A 82 -10.44 -16.85 -4.13
CA TYR A 82 -10.57 -17.31 -2.75
C TYR A 82 -12.00 -17.07 -2.22
N ASP A 83 -12.74 -18.15 -1.98
CA ASP A 83 -14.04 -18.08 -1.33
C ASP A 83 -13.84 -18.00 0.19
N THR A 84 -14.11 -16.84 0.75
CA THR A 84 -13.96 -16.58 2.20
C THR A 84 -14.99 -17.31 3.07
N ALA A 85 -16.11 -17.76 2.52
CA ALA A 85 -17.12 -18.54 3.23
C ALA A 85 -16.76 -20.02 3.26
N ALA A 86 -16.24 -20.56 2.16
CA ALA A 86 -15.77 -21.95 2.06
C ALA A 86 -14.33 -22.15 2.60
N LEU A 87 -13.56 -21.06 2.68
CA LEU A 87 -12.13 -21.03 3.04
C LEU A 87 -11.25 -21.85 2.09
N GLU A 88 -11.58 -21.85 0.79
CA GLU A 88 -10.86 -22.59 -0.25
C GLU A 88 -10.76 -21.79 -1.56
N CYS A 89 -9.84 -22.19 -2.45
CA CYS A 89 -9.75 -21.63 -3.79
C CYS A 89 -10.75 -22.34 -4.71
N ILE A 90 -11.56 -21.55 -5.41
CA ILE A 90 -12.61 -22.04 -6.33
C ILE A 90 -12.24 -21.62 -7.75
N SER A 91 -12.42 -22.54 -8.71
CA SER A 91 -12.17 -22.25 -10.12
C SER A 91 -13.23 -21.32 -10.71
N CYS A 92 -12.79 -20.29 -11.43
CA CYS A 92 -13.69 -19.44 -12.21
C CYS A 92 -14.33 -20.16 -13.40
N THR A 93 -13.89 -21.38 -13.74
CA THR A 93 -14.53 -22.19 -14.78
C THR A 93 -15.75 -22.99 -14.29
N GLU A 94 -16.09 -22.93 -13.00
CA GLU A 94 -17.26 -23.62 -12.48
C GLU A 94 -18.56 -22.97 -12.99
N GLY A 95 -19.55 -23.80 -13.35
CA GLY A 95 -20.86 -23.32 -13.83
C GLY A 95 -20.87 -22.74 -15.25
N CYS A 96 -19.85 -23.02 -16.07
CA CYS A 96 -19.92 -22.71 -17.49
C CYS A 96 -20.91 -23.65 -18.18
N ASN A 97 -21.71 -23.10 -19.09
CA ASN A 97 -22.64 -23.91 -19.88
C ASN A 97 -21.86 -24.87 -20.77
N ASP A 98 -21.69 -26.11 -20.32
CA ASP A 98 -21.20 -27.28 -21.07
C ASP A 98 -22.16 -27.72 -22.18
N ASP A 99 -23.17 -26.91 -22.53
CA ASP A 99 -24.24 -27.27 -23.46
C ASP A 99 -23.78 -27.30 -24.94
N THR A 100 -22.49 -27.04 -25.18
CA THR A 100 -21.83 -27.50 -26.41
C THR A 100 -21.36 -28.93 -26.20
N ASP A 101 -21.84 -29.87 -27.02
CA ASP A 101 -21.42 -31.30 -27.09
C ASP A 101 -19.89 -31.56 -27.18
N ASP A 102 -19.07 -30.51 -27.15
CA ASP A 102 -17.62 -30.51 -27.15
C ASP A 102 -17.04 -29.80 -25.90
N PRO A 103 -16.69 -30.54 -24.84
CA PRO A 103 -16.08 -29.99 -23.63
C PRO A 103 -14.67 -29.40 -23.87
N SER A 104 -14.09 -29.56 -25.06
CA SER A 104 -12.84 -28.88 -25.43
C SER A 104 -13.04 -27.46 -25.97
N ASN A 105 -14.30 -27.03 -26.13
CA ASN A 105 -14.67 -25.73 -26.71
C ASN A 105 -15.50 -24.84 -25.78
N ALA A 106 -15.76 -25.26 -24.55
CA ALA A 106 -16.44 -24.46 -23.52
C ALA A 106 -15.50 -23.35 -23.01
N VAL A 107 -15.27 -22.32 -23.82
CA VAL A 107 -14.54 -21.13 -23.38
C VAL A 107 -15.46 -20.33 -22.46
N CYS A 108 -15.26 -20.50 -21.16
CA CYS A 108 -16.01 -19.80 -20.12
C CYS A 108 -15.90 -18.27 -20.20
N ASN A 109 -14.78 -17.76 -20.74
CA ASN A 109 -14.41 -16.35 -20.69
C ASN A 109 -14.60 -15.73 -19.30
N LYS A 110 -14.36 -16.52 -18.26
CA LYS A 110 -14.37 -16.09 -16.86
C LYS A 110 -12.92 -16.07 -16.37
N GLU A 111 -12.57 -15.05 -15.62
CA GLU A 111 -11.26 -14.87 -15.00
C GLU A 111 -11.39 -14.37 -13.56
N PRO A 112 -10.37 -14.57 -12.70
CA PRO A 112 -10.38 -14.02 -11.36
C PRO A 112 -10.45 -12.49 -11.36
N ASP A 113 -11.29 -11.93 -10.49
CA ASP A 113 -11.48 -10.48 -10.37
C ASP A 113 -10.56 -9.86 -9.32
N PHE A 114 -9.41 -9.36 -9.77
CA PHE A 114 -8.43 -8.67 -8.92
C PHE A 114 -8.81 -7.22 -8.57
N THR A 115 -9.99 -6.73 -8.99
CA THR A 115 -10.49 -5.45 -8.44
C THR A 115 -10.91 -5.60 -6.98
N MET A 116 -11.14 -6.84 -6.53
CA MET A 116 -11.44 -7.21 -5.16
C MET A 116 -10.48 -8.31 -4.71
N VAL A 117 -9.48 -7.94 -3.91
CA VAL A 117 -8.49 -8.89 -3.37
C VAL A 117 -8.53 -8.98 -1.86
N ASP A 118 -8.16 -10.15 -1.32
CA ASP A 118 -7.92 -10.33 0.10
C ASP A 118 -6.58 -9.72 0.56
N PHE A 119 -6.22 -9.92 1.83
CA PHE A 119 -4.95 -9.43 2.39
C PHE A 119 -3.71 -10.09 1.77
N TYR A 120 -3.84 -11.26 1.14
CA TYR A 120 -2.77 -12.00 0.49
C TYR A 120 -2.71 -11.74 -1.02
N GLY A 121 -3.63 -10.94 -1.56
CA GLY A 121 -3.71 -10.64 -2.98
C GLY A 121 -4.48 -11.67 -3.80
N ASN A 122 -5.20 -12.61 -3.17
CA ASN A 122 -6.10 -13.51 -3.88
C ASN A 122 -7.32 -12.73 -4.37
N ALA A 123 -7.74 -12.94 -5.61
CA ALA A 123 -9.04 -12.47 -6.09
C ALA A 123 -10.16 -13.04 -5.20
N LEU A 124 -11.19 -12.23 -4.94
CA LEU A 124 -12.32 -12.65 -4.11
C LEU A 124 -13.51 -13.16 -4.92
N GLY A 125 -13.48 -13.04 -6.24
CA GLY A 125 -14.53 -13.50 -7.13
C GLY A 125 -14.06 -13.71 -8.56
N CYS A 126 -15.01 -13.97 -9.45
CA CYS A 126 -14.78 -14.05 -10.89
C CYS A 126 -15.51 -12.92 -11.60
N LYS A 127 -14.95 -12.50 -12.73
CA LYS A 127 -15.59 -11.62 -13.71
C LYS A 127 -15.49 -12.23 -15.11
N CYS A 128 -16.16 -11.62 -16.08
CA CYS A 128 -15.91 -11.97 -17.47
C CYS A 128 -14.58 -11.37 -17.93
N SER A 129 -13.84 -12.11 -18.75
CA SER A 129 -12.66 -11.62 -19.44
C SER A 129 -13.01 -10.42 -20.32
N LEU A 130 -12.01 -9.58 -20.58
CA LEU A 130 -12.16 -8.41 -21.47
C LEU A 130 -12.85 -8.81 -22.77
N GLY A 131 -13.75 -7.96 -23.25
CA GLY A 131 -14.57 -8.20 -24.45
C GLY A 131 -15.85 -9.02 -24.23
N TYR A 132 -16.10 -9.52 -23.01
CA TYR A 132 -17.31 -10.27 -22.67
C TYR A 132 -18.13 -9.60 -21.56
N LYS A 133 -19.46 -9.55 -21.76
CA LYS A 133 -20.43 -9.14 -20.74
C LYS A 133 -20.97 -10.33 -19.95
N ARG A 134 -21.38 -10.07 -18.73
CA ARG A 134 -22.07 -11.00 -17.85
C ARG A 134 -23.50 -11.22 -18.32
N ILE A 135 -23.89 -12.48 -18.47
CA ILE A 135 -25.27 -12.91 -18.67
C ILE A 135 -25.70 -13.73 -17.48
N TRP A 136 -26.68 -13.22 -16.75
CA TRP A 136 -27.34 -13.93 -15.66
C TRP A 136 -28.31 -14.96 -16.23
N ALA A 137 -28.24 -16.20 -15.74
CA ALA A 137 -29.23 -17.21 -16.09
C ALA A 137 -30.59 -16.77 -15.54
N LEU A 138 -31.56 -16.51 -16.43
CA LEU A 138 -32.90 -15.99 -16.10
C LEU A 138 -33.68 -16.89 -15.11
N ASP A 139 -33.25 -18.13 -14.93
CA ASP A 139 -33.85 -19.13 -14.05
C ASP A 139 -33.08 -19.33 -12.72
N GLN A 140 -31.93 -18.68 -12.51
CA GLN A 140 -31.13 -18.74 -11.29
C GLN A 140 -31.07 -17.40 -10.55
N ASP A 141 -32.25 -16.84 -10.24
CA ASP A 141 -32.46 -15.70 -9.34
C ASP A 141 -32.10 -16.04 -7.87
N THR A 142 -31.16 -16.97 -7.65
CA THR A 142 -30.73 -17.46 -6.34
C THR A 142 -29.57 -16.67 -5.76
N CYS A 143 -28.88 -15.85 -6.55
CA CYS A 143 -27.87 -14.96 -5.99
C CYS A 143 -28.55 -13.75 -5.35
N THR A 144 -28.64 -13.81 -4.04
CA THR A 144 -29.08 -12.67 -3.23
C THR A 144 -28.03 -11.56 -3.31
N THR A 145 -28.42 -10.30 -3.06
CA THR A 145 -27.46 -9.18 -2.97
C THR A 145 -26.32 -9.41 -1.96
N SER A 146 -26.51 -10.31 -0.98
CA SER A 146 -25.42 -10.76 -0.09
C SER A 146 -24.41 -11.66 -0.80
N ASP A 147 -24.84 -12.52 -1.71
CA ASP A 147 -23.97 -13.43 -2.47
C ASP A 147 -23.10 -12.65 -3.48
N TYR A 148 -23.58 -11.49 -3.94
CA TYR A 148 -22.78 -10.54 -4.71
C TYR A 148 -21.63 -9.94 -3.88
N GLN A 149 -21.87 -9.62 -2.60
CA GLN A 149 -20.85 -9.02 -1.74
C GLN A 149 -19.84 -10.03 -1.22
N SER A 150 -20.23 -11.30 -1.07
CA SER A 150 -19.29 -12.39 -0.77
C SER A 150 -18.60 -12.94 -2.01
N ALA A 151 -18.95 -12.43 -3.20
CA ALA A 151 -18.42 -12.88 -4.49
C ALA A 151 -18.55 -14.40 -4.74
N SER A 152 -19.48 -15.04 -4.03
CA SER A 152 -19.80 -16.47 -4.10
C SER A 152 -20.79 -16.80 -5.23
N CYS A 153 -21.22 -15.79 -5.99
CA CYS A 153 -22.15 -15.97 -7.09
C CYS A 153 -21.41 -16.31 -8.39
N THR A 154 -21.14 -17.60 -8.62
CA THR A 154 -20.52 -18.11 -9.86
C THR A 154 -21.53 -18.39 -10.98
N GLY A 155 -22.84 -18.26 -10.69
CA GLY A 155 -23.98 -18.61 -11.57
C GLY A 155 -24.25 -17.64 -12.73
N PHE A 156 -23.21 -17.04 -13.32
CA PHE A 156 -23.33 -16.27 -14.55
C PHE A 156 -22.59 -16.94 -15.71
N SER A 157 -22.90 -16.53 -16.93
CA SER A 157 -22.15 -16.87 -18.14
C SER A 157 -21.58 -15.60 -18.77
N CYS A 158 -20.63 -15.73 -19.69
CA CYS A 158 -20.02 -14.60 -20.36
C CYS A 158 -20.33 -14.64 -21.85
N ALA A 159 -20.82 -13.52 -22.39
CA ALA A 159 -21.16 -13.38 -23.81
C ALA A 159 -20.36 -12.26 -24.46
N SER A 160 -19.92 -12.49 -25.69
CA SER A 160 -19.07 -11.54 -26.41
C SER A 160 -19.82 -10.25 -26.75
N CYS A 161 -19.19 -9.10 -26.51
CA CYS A 161 -19.69 -7.80 -26.96
C CYS A 161 -19.49 -7.55 -28.45
N LEU A 162 -18.50 -8.22 -29.09
CA LEU A 162 -18.10 -7.95 -30.47
C LEU A 162 -19.04 -8.53 -31.54
N ASN A 163 -19.87 -9.52 -31.19
CA ASN A 163 -20.69 -10.27 -32.14
C ASN A 163 -22.06 -10.66 -31.57
N GLY A 164 -22.61 -9.85 -30.67
CA GLY A 164 -23.92 -10.08 -30.07
C GLY A 164 -25.02 -10.15 -31.13
N ASN A 165 -25.35 -11.35 -31.59
CA ASN A 165 -26.68 -11.68 -32.09
C ASN A 165 -27.58 -11.92 -30.87
N ASP A 166 -27.74 -10.90 -30.03
CA ASP A 166 -28.68 -10.97 -28.90
C ASP A 166 -30.09 -10.70 -29.44
N ASP A 167 -30.65 -11.68 -30.16
CA ASP A 167 -32.07 -11.70 -30.49
C ASP A 167 -32.93 -12.07 -29.26
N ASP A 168 -32.30 -12.45 -28.13
CA ASP A 168 -32.96 -13.01 -26.93
C ASP A 168 -33.04 -12.07 -25.71
N LEU A 169 -32.49 -10.84 -25.76
CA LEU A 169 -32.71 -9.84 -24.71
C LEU A 169 -34.02 -9.09 -24.94
N GLU A 170 -35.01 -9.37 -24.09
CA GLU A 170 -36.35 -8.76 -24.08
C GLU A 170 -36.33 -7.23 -23.86
N TYR A 171 -35.18 -6.66 -23.50
CA TYR A 171 -34.93 -5.22 -23.50
C TYR A 171 -34.01 -4.86 -24.66
N PRO A 172 -34.54 -4.29 -25.77
CA PRO A 172 -33.71 -3.83 -26.86
C PRO A 172 -32.87 -2.64 -26.36
N ASN A 173 -31.65 -2.91 -25.92
CA ASN A 173 -30.65 -1.87 -25.83
C ASN A 173 -30.29 -1.51 -27.29
N PRO A 174 -30.56 -0.28 -27.75
CA PRO A 174 -30.36 0.10 -29.15
C PRO A 174 -28.90 0.01 -29.63
N PHE A 175 -27.96 -0.33 -28.76
CA PHE A 175 -26.52 -0.42 -29.03
C PHE A 175 -25.99 -1.85 -29.26
N GLU A 176 -26.81 -2.90 -29.12
CA GLU A 176 -26.31 -4.30 -29.09
C GLU A 176 -25.85 -4.89 -30.42
N LYS A 177 -26.09 -4.21 -31.55
CA LYS A 177 -25.60 -4.65 -32.87
C LYS A 177 -24.56 -3.70 -33.45
N ASN A 178 -23.56 -3.36 -32.64
CA ASN A 178 -22.46 -2.52 -33.10
C ASN A 178 -21.15 -3.33 -33.08
N GLU A 179 -20.51 -3.40 -34.24
CA GLU A 179 -19.19 -4.03 -34.43
C GLU A 179 -18.08 -3.35 -33.59
N ASN A 180 -18.40 -2.21 -32.94
CA ASN A 180 -17.49 -1.43 -32.10
C ASN A 180 -17.85 -1.46 -30.59
N ALA A 181 -18.58 -2.48 -30.12
CA ALA A 181 -18.92 -2.62 -28.70
C ALA A 181 -17.90 -3.49 -27.94
N VAL A 182 -17.51 -3.06 -26.74
CA VAL A 182 -16.63 -3.77 -25.81
C VAL A 182 -17.28 -3.84 -24.43
N ALA A 183 -16.89 -4.80 -23.59
CA ALA A 183 -17.48 -4.97 -22.26
C ALA A 183 -17.15 -3.79 -21.34
N TYR A 184 -18.00 -3.47 -20.37
CA TYR A 184 -17.67 -2.54 -19.29
C TYR A 184 -16.46 -3.05 -18.48
N ASN A 185 -15.82 -2.20 -17.69
CA ASN A 185 -14.67 -2.57 -16.86
C ASN A 185 -15.03 -3.64 -15.80
N ASP A 186 -16.27 -3.60 -15.29
CA ASP A 186 -16.85 -4.61 -14.39
C ASP A 186 -17.40 -5.85 -15.14
N GLY A 187 -17.43 -5.78 -16.47
CA GLY A 187 -17.96 -6.81 -17.34
C GLY A 187 -19.48 -6.97 -17.28
N ASP A 188 -20.25 -6.02 -16.76
CA ASP A 188 -21.70 -6.20 -16.57
C ASP A 188 -22.53 -5.90 -17.82
N SER A 189 -22.01 -5.10 -18.76
CA SER A 189 -22.66 -4.84 -20.04
C SER A 189 -21.66 -4.45 -21.13
N CYS A 190 -22.13 -3.97 -22.28
CA CYS A 190 -21.28 -3.53 -23.39
C CYS A 190 -21.44 -2.03 -23.66
N ALA A 191 -20.32 -1.34 -23.89
CA ALA A 191 -20.25 0.07 -24.28
C ALA A 191 -19.54 0.23 -25.63
N LEU A 192 -19.83 1.32 -26.33
CA LEU A 192 -19.14 1.64 -27.59
C LEU A 192 -17.80 2.31 -27.36
N CYS A 193 -16.81 2.03 -28.20
CA CYS A 193 -15.61 2.87 -28.27
C CYS A 193 -15.95 4.25 -28.86
N GLY A 194 -15.84 5.30 -28.05
CA GLY A 194 -16.13 6.67 -28.44
C GLY A 194 -15.03 7.32 -29.29
N ASP A 195 -15.29 8.52 -29.79
CA ASP A 195 -14.43 9.22 -30.78
C ASP A 195 -13.03 9.58 -30.28
N THR A 196 -12.83 9.62 -28.96
CA THR A 196 -11.51 9.90 -28.34
C THR A 196 -10.62 8.65 -28.24
N THR A 197 -11.18 7.47 -28.51
CA THR A 197 -10.44 6.20 -28.51
C THR A 197 -9.76 5.97 -29.86
N ASN A 198 -8.81 5.05 -29.91
CA ASN A 198 -8.21 4.55 -31.16
C ASN A 198 -9.04 3.41 -31.79
N GLY A 199 -10.30 3.24 -31.38
CA GLY A 199 -11.12 2.07 -31.69
C GLY A 199 -10.77 0.87 -30.80
N ILE A 200 -11.19 -0.32 -31.22
CA ILE A 200 -10.92 -1.56 -30.49
C ILE A 200 -9.46 -1.97 -30.67
N SER A 201 -8.79 -2.26 -29.55
CA SER A 201 -7.40 -2.70 -29.48
C SER A 201 -7.30 -3.87 -28.51
N GLY A 202 -7.15 -5.09 -29.05
CA GLY A 202 -7.31 -6.31 -28.25
C GLY A 202 -8.79 -6.56 -27.98
N ASP A 203 -9.14 -6.76 -26.71
CA ASP A 203 -10.51 -7.06 -26.28
C ASP A 203 -11.24 -5.84 -25.66
N ASP A 204 -10.63 -4.65 -25.73
CA ASP A 204 -11.18 -3.40 -25.21
C ASP A 204 -10.91 -2.21 -26.16
N CYS A 205 -11.37 -1.01 -25.81
CA CYS A 205 -11.03 0.22 -26.53
C CYS A 205 -9.58 0.61 -26.26
N GLY A 206 -8.82 0.93 -27.29
CA GLY A 206 -7.45 1.44 -27.15
C GLY A 206 -7.44 2.94 -26.89
N CYS A 207 -6.58 3.41 -25.98
CA CYS A 207 -6.33 4.83 -25.76
C CYS A 207 -5.00 5.31 -26.38
N PRO A 208 -4.88 6.62 -26.71
CA PRO A 208 -3.59 7.24 -26.97
C PRO A 208 -2.63 7.08 -25.79
N THR A 209 -1.33 7.26 -26.02
CA THR A 209 -0.33 7.22 -24.95
C THR A 209 -0.69 8.18 -23.80
N ASN A 210 -0.53 7.71 -22.56
CA ASN A 210 -0.82 8.46 -21.34
C ASN A 210 -2.28 8.92 -21.18
N HIS A 211 -3.23 8.11 -21.66
CA HIS A 211 -4.68 8.32 -21.46
C HIS A 211 -5.31 7.06 -20.90
N VAL A 212 -6.24 7.22 -19.97
CA VAL A 212 -7.06 6.13 -19.43
C VAL A 212 -8.41 6.04 -20.11
N LEU A 213 -8.95 4.83 -20.15
CA LEU A 213 -10.34 4.57 -20.44
C LEU A 213 -11.22 5.07 -19.30
N THR A 214 -12.23 5.84 -19.67
CA THR A 214 -13.27 6.35 -18.80
C THR A 214 -14.62 6.00 -19.39
N GLU A 215 -15.47 5.41 -18.57
CA GLU A 215 -16.83 5.04 -18.93
C GLU A 215 -17.76 6.24 -18.74
N VAL A 216 -18.53 6.57 -19.78
CA VAL A 216 -19.47 7.69 -19.76
C VAL A 216 -20.89 7.15 -19.68
N ASP A 217 -21.58 7.51 -18.60
CA ASP A 217 -22.98 7.15 -18.40
C ASP A 217 -23.95 8.07 -19.16
N ASP A 218 -25.17 7.56 -19.39
CA ASP A 218 -26.30 8.29 -19.95
C ASP A 218 -27.08 9.14 -18.91
N GLY A 219 -26.54 9.29 -17.70
CA GLY A 219 -27.22 9.91 -16.55
C GLY A 219 -28.25 9.01 -15.85
N LEU A 220 -28.52 7.80 -16.37
CA LEU A 220 -29.34 6.77 -15.74
C LEU A 220 -28.50 5.61 -15.17
N GLY A 221 -27.18 5.71 -15.31
CA GLY A 221 -26.22 4.69 -14.84
C GLY A 221 -25.84 3.66 -15.91
N TYR A 222 -26.27 3.82 -17.16
CA TYR A 222 -25.83 2.96 -18.26
C TYR A 222 -24.66 3.59 -18.99
N VAL A 223 -23.53 2.88 -19.05
CA VAL A 223 -22.36 3.33 -19.81
C VAL A 223 -22.64 3.18 -21.31
N ILE A 224 -22.83 4.31 -21.98
CA ILE A 224 -23.14 4.34 -23.42
C ILE A 224 -21.89 4.36 -24.29
N ASN A 225 -20.79 4.90 -23.78
CA ASN A 225 -19.51 4.91 -24.48
C ASN A 225 -18.33 4.88 -23.52
N LYS A 226 -17.19 4.45 -24.04
CA LYS A 226 -15.88 4.62 -23.43
C LYS A 226 -15.14 5.75 -24.13
N THR A 227 -14.50 6.59 -23.35
CA THR A 227 -13.69 7.71 -23.83
C THR A 227 -12.31 7.67 -23.20
N CYS A 228 -11.33 8.30 -23.86
CA CYS A 228 -9.97 8.38 -23.37
C CYS A 228 -9.74 9.74 -22.72
N THR A 229 -9.35 9.72 -21.45
CA THR A 229 -9.04 10.92 -20.67
C THR A 229 -7.55 10.96 -20.38
N ALA A 230 -6.91 12.11 -20.67
CA ALA A 230 -5.49 12.29 -20.43
C ALA A 230 -5.17 12.20 -18.93
N CYS A 231 -4.07 11.52 -18.60
CA CYS A 231 -3.56 11.53 -17.24
C CYS A 231 -3.06 12.92 -16.86
N THR A 232 -3.37 13.36 -15.63
CA THR A 232 -2.89 14.63 -15.08
C THR A 232 -1.37 14.61 -14.89
N ASP A 233 -0.74 15.77 -14.85
CA ASP A 233 0.70 15.90 -14.63
C ASP A 233 1.18 15.09 -13.41
N GLY A 234 2.27 14.36 -13.56
CA GLY A 234 2.83 13.47 -12.53
C GLY A 234 2.15 12.11 -12.38
N THR A 235 1.12 11.82 -13.19
CA THR A 235 0.48 10.50 -13.25
C THR A 235 0.71 9.85 -14.62
N ALA A 236 0.72 8.52 -14.66
CA ALA A 236 0.84 7.76 -15.90
C ALA A 236 -0.03 6.51 -15.92
N VAL A 237 -0.36 6.05 -17.12
CA VAL A 237 -0.95 4.72 -17.35
C VAL A 237 0.17 3.68 -17.30
N ILE A 238 -0.04 2.63 -16.52
CA ILE A 238 0.88 1.49 -16.45
C ILE A 238 0.30 0.38 -17.33
N THR A 239 0.99 0.06 -18.42
CA THR A 239 0.52 -0.92 -19.42
C THR A 239 1.08 -2.32 -19.20
N SER A 240 1.97 -2.50 -18.22
CA SER A 240 2.55 -3.79 -17.86
C SER A 240 2.95 -3.77 -16.39
N ASP A 241 2.68 -4.87 -15.66
CA ASP A 241 3.07 -5.02 -14.27
C ASP A 241 4.57 -4.73 -14.08
N ALA A 242 4.89 -3.87 -13.11
CA ALA A 242 6.24 -3.42 -12.88
C ALA A 242 6.48 -3.02 -11.42
N SER A 243 7.71 -3.23 -10.95
CA SER A 243 8.17 -2.65 -9.68
C SER A 243 8.92 -1.35 -9.97
N ILE A 244 8.31 -0.21 -9.65
CA ILE A 244 8.83 1.12 -9.94
C ILE A 244 9.03 1.86 -8.62
N ALA A 245 10.25 2.37 -8.39
CA ALA A 245 10.61 3.06 -7.15
C ALA A 245 10.28 2.26 -5.86
N GLY A 246 10.37 0.93 -5.94
CA GLY A 246 10.13 0.02 -4.81
C GLY A 246 8.65 -0.16 -4.44
N VAL A 247 7.73 0.19 -5.33
CA VAL A 247 6.30 -0.12 -5.25
C VAL A 247 5.91 -0.95 -6.47
N ASN A 248 5.02 -1.92 -6.29
CA ASN A 248 4.46 -2.70 -7.39
C ASN A 248 3.27 -1.96 -7.99
N PHE A 249 3.32 -1.77 -9.30
CA PHE A 249 2.27 -1.21 -10.12
C PHE A 249 1.69 -2.33 -10.97
N TYR A 250 0.37 -2.39 -11.03
CA TYR A 250 -0.36 -3.36 -11.84
C TYR A 250 -0.83 -2.69 -13.13
N ALA A 251 -0.79 -3.43 -14.24
CA ALA A 251 -1.23 -2.95 -15.52
C ALA A 251 -2.74 -2.63 -15.47
N THR A 252 -3.11 -1.43 -15.93
CA THR A 252 -4.52 -1.04 -16.05
C THR A 252 -4.67 0.10 -17.04
N ASP A 253 -5.63 -0.06 -17.95
CA ASP A 253 -6.01 1.00 -18.89
C ASP A 253 -7.00 2.00 -18.27
N TYR A 254 -7.47 1.78 -17.04
CA TYR A 254 -8.55 2.55 -16.41
C TYR A 254 -8.09 3.52 -15.33
N GLN A 255 -6.81 3.46 -14.94
CA GLN A 255 -6.31 4.25 -13.83
C GLN A 255 -4.98 4.93 -14.14
N CYS A 256 -4.97 6.25 -13.94
CA CYS A 256 -3.74 7.01 -13.89
C CYS A 256 -3.12 6.77 -12.53
N GLN A 257 -1.96 6.13 -12.51
CA GLN A 257 -1.23 5.83 -11.30
C GLN A 257 -0.19 6.93 -11.05
N ARG A 258 0.20 7.11 -9.78
CA ARG A 258 1.15 8.12 -9.33
C ARG A 258 2.37 7.47 -8.71
N CYS A 259 3.53 8.09 -8.88
CA CYS A 259 4.73 7.72 -8.15
C CYS A 259 4.55 7.77 -6.62
N PRO A 260 5.25 6.92 -5.88
CA PRO A 260 5.06 6.77 -4.44
C PRO A 260 5.22 8.07 -3.62
N ASP A 261 6.07 8.99 -4.08
CA ASP A 261 6.39 10.23 -3.40
C ASP A 261 5.74 11.44 -4.10
N PRO A 262 5.20 12.44 -3.36
CA PRO A 262 4.66 13.66 -3.96
C PRO A 262 5.64 14.48 -4.81
N HIS A 263 6.94 14.34 -4.57
CA HIS A 263 8.00 15.00 -5.32
C HIS A 263 8.63 14.07 -6.35
N MET A 264 7.90 13.03 -6.78
CA MET A 264 8.24 12.21 -7.93
C MET A 264 7.21 12.36 -9.03
N THR A 265 7.71 12.35 -10.27
CA THR A 265 6.92 12.29 -11.48
C THR A 265 7.31 11.09 -12.33
N PHE A 266 6.34 10.53 -13.05
CA PHE A 266 6.62 9.51 -14.05
C PHE A 266 7.34 10.14 -15.26
N ASP A 267 8.22 9.35 -15.88
CA ASP A 267 8.67 9.66 -17.23
C ASP A 267 7.49 9.59 -18.23
N SER A 268 7.72 10.08 -19.46
CA SER A 268 6.68 10.08 -20.50
C SER A 268 6.19 8.68 -20.92
N ALA A 269 6.90 7.63 -20.50
CA ALA A 269 6.56 6.25 -20.81
C ALA A 269 5.85 5.53 -19.64
N GLY A 270 5.73 6.16 -18.47
CA GLY A 270 5.23 5.51 -17.26
C GLY A 270 6.16 4.43 -16.71
N THR A 271 7.43 4.40 -17.10
CA THR A 271 8.34 3.28 -16.75
C THR A 271 9.25 3.57 -15.59
N THR A 272 9.50 4.85 -15.29
CA THR A 272 10.36 5.26 -14.19
C THR A 272 9.78 6.45 -13.45
N CYS A 273 9.99 6.48 -12.13
CA CYS A 273 9.71 7.64 -11.29
C CYS A 273 11.00 8.42 -11.07
N THR A 274 11.02 9.71 -11.40
CA THR A 274 12.13 10.64 -11.17
C THR A 274 11.72 11.68 -10.15
N CYS A 275 12.66 12.10 -9.29
CA CYS A 275 12.38 13.23 -8.41
C CYS A 275 12.23 14.51 -9.25
N ASP A 276 11.40 15.42 -8.76
CA ASP A 276 11.30 16.77 -9.29
C ASP A 276 12.64 17.51 -9.19
N ASP A 277 12.73 18.63 -9.91
CA ASP A 277 13.85 19.56 -9.78
C ASP A 277 14.04 19.96 -8.31
N ASP A 278 15.31 20.07 -7.87
CA ASP A 278 15.72 20.35 -6.49
C ASP A 278 15.44 19.23 -5.46
N TYR A 279 15.02 18.04 -5.91
CA TYR A 279 14.88 16.86 -5.06
C TYR A 279 15.83 15.73 -5.45
N THR A 280 16.31 14.99 -4.45
CA THR A 280 17.19 13.83 -4.61
C THR A 280 16.49 12.57 -4.13
N LYS A 281 16.58 11.53 -4.96
CA LYS A 281 16.00 10.22 -4.66
C LYS A 281 16.78 9.54 -3.54
N THR A 282 16.03 8.97 -2.61
CA THR A 282 16.56 8.21 -1.47
C THR A 282 15.81 6.88 -1.34
N GLY A 283 16.38 5.95 -0.58
CA GLY A 283 15.82 4.62 -0.42
C GLY A 283 16.37 3.61 -1.42
N GLN A 284 16.23 2.33 -1.06
CA GLN A 284 16.58 1.18 -1.91
C GLN A 284 15.31 0.53 -2.43
N SER A 285 15.12 0.49 -3.76
CA SER A 285 13.91 -0.04 -4.39
C SER A 285 13.68 -1.53 -4.11
N LEU A 286 14.75 -2.31 -3.91
CA LEU A 286 14.67 -3.73 -3.54
C LEU A 286 14.13 -3.95 -2.12
N TYR A 287 14.21 -2.93 -1.26
CA TYR A 287 13.75 -3.02 0.13
C TYR A 287 12.32 -2.47 0.30
N GLY A 288 11.99 -1.42 -0.46
CA GLY A 288 10.66 -0.84 -0.45
C GLY A 288 10.61 0.51 -1.13
N GLN A 289 9.52 1.22 -0.86
CA GLN A 289 9.18 2.52 -1.43
C GLN A 289 10.32 3.55 -1.30
N GLN A 290 10.78 4.08 -2.43
CA GLN A 290 11.73 5.19 -2.48
C GLN A 290 11.02 6.53 -2.27
N SER A 291 11.77 7.53 -1.81
CA SER A 291 11.27 8.87 -1.52
C SER A 291 12.19 9.94 -2.08
N CYS A 292 11.71 11.17 -2.18
CA CYS A 292 12.46 12.33 -2.62
C CYS A 292 12.63 13.31 -1.48
N VAL A 293 13.86 13.74 -1.24
CA VAL A 293 14.17 14.77 -0.24
C VAL A 293 14.80 15.98 -0.92
N TYR A 294 14.63 17.16 -0.33
CA TYR A 294 15.20 18.38 -0.89
C TYR A 294 16.73 18.26 -0.99
N THR A 295 17.28 18.49 -2.19
CA THR A 295 18.68 18.21 -2.53
C THR A 295 19.64 18.95 -1.61
N GLU A 296 19.44 20.24 -1.41
CA GLU A 296 20.29 21.08 -0.55
C GLU A 296 20.38 20.53 0.88
N HIS A 297 19.26 20.09 1.44
CA HIS A 297 19.25 19.51 2.78
C HIS A 297 19.97 18.16 2.83
N SER A 298 19.75 17.32 1.82
CA SER A 298 20.40 16.01 1.76
C SER A 298 21.91 16.14 1.55
N ASP A 299 22.37 17.11 0.76
CA ASP A 299 23.79 17.37 0.53
C ASP A 299 24.46 17.88 1.81
N ALA A 300 23.79 18.74 2.58
CA ALA A 300 24.29 19.20 3.88
C ALA A 300 24.46 18.05 4.87
N ILE A 301 23.51 17.10 4.90
CA ILE A 301 23.64 15.87 5.70
C ILE A 301 24.81 15.02 5.19
N LYS A 302 24.89 14.72 3.89
CA LYS A 302 25.96 13.90 3.29
C LYS A 302 27.35 14.48 3.47
N GLN A 303 27.47 15.80 3.55
CA GLN A 303 28.75 16.48 3.80
C GLN A 303 29.24 16.27 5.23
N SER A 304 28.33 16.12 6.18
CA SER A 304 28.65 15.98 7.61
C SER A 304 28.69 14.52 8.05
N TYR A 305 27.84 13.67 7.46
CA TYR A 305 27.65 12.27 7.84
C TYR A 305 27.68 11.38 6.60
N ALA A 306 28.66 10.50 6.52
CA ALA A 306 28.86 9.65 5.34
C ALA A 306 27.80 8.53 5.28
N GLU A 307 27.00 8.48 4.21
CA GLU A 307 25.95 7.46 4.05
C GLU A 307 26.49 6.03 4.11
N THR A 308 27.69 5.78 3.56
CA THR A 308 28.34 4.45 3.62
C THR A 308 28.58 4.03 5.05
N SER A 309 29.13 4.91 5.87
CA SER A 309 29.40 4.64 7.29
C SER A 309 28.11 4.50 8.09
N ALA A 310 27.10 5.35 7.82
CA ALA A 310 25.79 5.26 8.44
C ALA A 310 25.05 3.96 8.12
N SER A 311 25.30 3.39 6.94
CA SER A 311 24.70 2.12 6.50
C SER A 311 25.44 0.86 6.98
N THR A 312 26.62 1.00 7.56
CA THR A 312 27.42 -0.11 8.08
C THR A 312 27.07 -0.39 9.54
N VAL A 313 26.73 -1.63 9.85
CA VAL A 313 26.47 -2.10 11.22
C VAL A 313 27.67 -2.89 11.71
N ASN A 314 28.14 -2.55 12.92
CA ASN A 314 29.28 -3.20 13.55
C ASN A 314 28.82 -4.26 14.55
N PHE A 315 29.21 -5.50 14.32
CA PHE A 315 28.95 -6.62 15.23
C PHE A 315 30.22 -7.01 15.97
N PHE A 316 30.13 -7.06 17.31
CA PHE A 316 31.19 -7.62 18.14
C PHE A 316 31.13 -9.13 18.10
N LYS A 317 32.25 -9.77 17.72
CA LYS A 317 32.38 -11.22 17.84
C LYS A 317 32.39 -11.62 19.31
N ILE A 318 31.26 -12.11 19.81
CA ILE A 318 31.13 -12.64 21.18
C ILE A 318 31.61 -14.09 21.31
N GLN A 319 31.77 -14.81 20.19
CA GLN A 319 32.28 -16.18 20.17
C GLN A 319 33.69 -16.18 19.58
N ALA A 320 34.59 -16.89 20.27
CA ALA A 320 35.91 -17.23 19.76
C ALA A 320 35.74 -18.15 18.55
N ASP A 321 36.38 -17.84 17.42
CA ASP A 321 36.57 -18.84 16.38
C ASP A 321 37.47 -19.95 16.99
N GLN A 322 37.43 -21.20 16.49
CA GLN A 322 38.19 -22.34 17.09
C GLN A 322 39.70 -22.06 17.30
N GLU A 323 40.26 -21.06 16.62
CA GLU A 323 41.67 -20.68 16.68
C GLU A 323 41.92 -19.19 17.06
N SER A 324 40.89 -18.38 17.32
CA SER A 324 41.05 -16.94 17.59
C SER A 324 40.28 -16.52 18.85
N SER A 325 40.85 -15.59 19.62
CA SER A 325 40.12 -14.97 20.73
C SER A 325 38.89 -14.21 20.22
N PRO A 326 37.83 -14.03 21.04
CA PRO A 326 36.64 -13.24 20.70
C PRO A 326 37.03 -11.74 20.63
N SER A 327 37.78 -11.41 19.61
CA SER A 327 38.31 -10.08 19.33
C SER A 327 38.21 -9.89 17.83
N GLY A 328 37.29 -9.04 17.41
CA GLY A 328 37.06 -8.69 16.02
C GLY A 328 35.73 -7.99 15.87
N GLU A 329 35.76 -6.91 15.11
CA GLU A 329 34.57 -6.24 14.60
C GLU A 329 34.24 -6.85 13.23
N LEU A 330 32.97 -7.20 13.04
CA LEU A 330 32.43 -7.58 11.75
C LEU A 330 31.57 -6.42 11.26
N GLU A 331 31.98 -5.81 10.16
CA GLU A 331 31.24 -4.77 9.47
C GLU A 331 30.31 -5.41 8.43
N MET A 332 29.04 -5.00 8.43
CA MET A 332 28.07 -5.42 7.42
C MET A 332 27.25 -4.23 6.94
N GLU A 333 27.13 -4.07 5.62
CA GLU A 333 26.21 -3.09 5.04
C GLU A 333 24.75 -3.56 5.26
N SER A 334 23.92 -2.67 5.81
CA SER A 334 22.51 -2.91 6.06
C SER A 334 21.65 -2.20 5.03
N LEU A 335 20.89 -2.97 4.24
CA LEU A 335 19.91 -2.41 3.30
C LEU A 335 18.83 -1.58 4.00
N VAL A 336 18.45 -1.95 5.24
CA VAL A 336 17.49 -1.20 6.07
C VAL A 336 18.03 0.19 6.38
N MET A 337 19.29 0.26 6.83
CA MET A 337 19.95 1.53 7.12
C MET A 337 20.09 2.37 5.85
N LYS A 338 20.57 1.77 4.77
CA LYS A 338 20.73 2.44 3.47
C LYS A 338 19.40 2.96 2.92
N HIS A 339 18.31 2.24 3.16
CA HIS A 339 16.98 2.63 2.71
C HIS A 339 16.45 3.81 3.52
N HIS A 340 16.56 3.79 4.85
CA HIS A 340 15.92 4.79 5.71
C HIS A 340 16.79 5.99 6.07
N PHE A 341 18.12 5.83 6.15
CA PHE A 341 19.01 6.81 6.79
C PHE A 341 18.87 8.20 6.20
N LEU A 342 19.06 8.37 4.88
CA LEU A 342 19.10 9.70 4.30
C LEU A 342 17.75 10.44 4.39
N ASN A 343 16.64 9.73 4.15
CA ASN A 343 15.29 10.31 4.29
C ASN A 343 15.01 10.73 5.74
N ALA A 344 15.20 9.80 6.69
CA ALA A 344 14.96 10.02 8.10
C ALA A 344 15.84 11.15 8.66
N SER A 345 17.12 11.16 8.29
CA SER A 345 18.12 12.17 8.69
C SER A 345 17.75 13.56 8.19
N THR A 346 17.49 13.68 6.89
CA THR A 346 17.20 14.96 6.26
C THR A 346 15.92 15.56 6.83
N ASN A 347 14.84 14.79 6.87
CA ASN A 347 13.55 15.28 7.33
C ASN A 347 13.49 15.42 8.87
N CYS A 348 14.23 14.63 9.63
CA CYS A 348 14.32 14.87 11.06
C CYS A 348 15.12 16.14 11.37
N PHE A 349 16.29 16.35 10.74
CA PHE A 349 17.12 17.52 11.00
C PHE A 349 16.39 18.82 10.63
N TYR A 350 15.83 18.88 9.41
CA TYR A 350 15.08 20.01 8.88
C TYR A 350 13.57 19.90 9.14
N TYR A 351 13.20 19.59 10.38
CA TYR A 351 11.81 19.40 10.79
C TYR A 351 10.93 20.62 10.46
N ASN A 352 9.86 20.39 9.68
CA ASN A 352 8.92 21.44 9.25
C ASN A 352 7.51 21.26 9.84
N GLY A 353 7.18 20.09 10.37
CA GLY A 353 5.84 19.85 10.91
C GLY A 353 5.67 18.45 11.47
N PRO A 354 4.47 18.14 12.02
CA PRO A 354 4.15 16.85 12.61
C PRO A 354 4.40 15.64 11.69
N GLU A 355 4.35 15.85 10.37
CA GLU A 355 4.67 14.85 9.36
C GLU A 355 6.14 14.35 9.44
N ASN A 356 7.05 15.15 9.99
CA ASN A 356 8.46 14.79 10.16
C ASN A 356 8.72 14.01 11.46
N ILE A 357 7.73 13.83 12.35
CA ILE A 357 7.90 13.08 13.62
C ILE A 357 8.28 11.63 13.33
N ALA A 358 7.63 11.01 12.34
CA ALA A 358 7.94 9.65 11.91
C ALA A 358 9.40 9.52 11.48
N ASN A 359 9.93 10.50 10.74
CA ASN A 359 11.34 10.52 10.32
C ASN A 359 12.30 10.58 11.51
N CYS A 360 11.98 11.37 12.55
CA CYS A 360 12.80 11.40 13.77
C CYS A 360 12.74 10.08 14.56
N GLN A 361 11.57 9.44 14.63
CA GLN A 361 11.43 8.12 15.24
C GLN A 361 12.22 7.07 14.46
N THR A 362 12.15 7.10 13.13
CA THR A 362 12.95 6.24 12.27
C THR A 362 14.44 6.44 12.53
N LEU A 363 14.93 7.68 12.54
CA LEU A 363 16.34 7.96 12.82
C LEU A 363 16.77 7.44 14.21
N ALA A 364 15.96 7.66 15.25
CA ALA A 364 16.21 7.11 16.57
C ALA A 364 16.29 5.57 16.55
N ASN A 365 15.36 4.91 15.86
CA ASN A 365 15.34 3.46 15.69
C ASN A 365 16.58 2.94 14.95
N LEU A 366 17.09 3.69 13.96
CA LEU A 366 18.34 3.35 13.30
C LEU A 366 19.53 3.44 14.28
N CYS A 367 19.57 4.43 15.19
CA CYS A 367 20.59 4.45 16.24
C CYS A 367 20.45 3.26 17.21
N VAL A 368 19.22 2.83 17.53
CA VAL A 368 18.99 1.60 18.31
C VAL A 368 19.55 0.37 17.60
N MET A 369 19.38 0.28 16.28
CA MET A 369 19.96 -0.82 15.49
C MET A 369 21.49 -0.81 15.47
N GLN A 370 22.12 0.35 15.71
CA GLN A 370 23.56 0.48 15.97
C GLN A 370 23.91 0.24 17.45
N MET A 371 22.99 -0.28 18.26
CA MET A 371 23.17 -0.52 19.69
C MET A 371 23.59 0.73 20.48
N TYR A 372 23.17 1.92 20.02
CA TYR A 372 23.58 3.21 20.59
C TYR A 372 25.10 3.43 20.58
N TRP A 373 25.80 2.92 19.56
CA TRP A 373 27.22 3.15 19.39
C TRP A 373 27.47 4.64 19.09
N PRO A 374 28.16 5.38 19.97
CA PRO A 374 28.27 6.84 19.86
C PRO A 374 29.08 7.29 18.64
N ASP A 375 30.06 6.49 18.21
CA ASP A 375 30.87 6.83 17.02
C ASP A 375 30.21 6.39 15.69
N SER A 376 28.93 6.02 15.70
CA SER A 376 28.20 5.68 14.48
C SER A 376 27.53 6.94 13.96
N GLU A 377 27.68 7.21 12.66
CA GLU A 377 27.13 8.42 12.02
C GLU A 377 25.64 8.64 12.31
N VAL A 378 24.88 7.55 12.41
CA VAL A 378 23.45 7.58 12.71
C VAL A 378 23.18 8.10 14.13
N CYS A 379 23.92 7.61 15.12
CA CYS A 379 23.76 8.04 16.51
C CYS A 379 24.35 9.43 16.74
N GLU A 380 25.50 9.75 16.13
CA GLU A 380 26.11 11.08 16.19
C GLU A 380 25.15 12.14 15.66
N LEU A 381 24.57 11.94 14.47
CA LEU A 381 23.55 12.84 13.93
C LEU A 381 22.32 12.95 14.84
N PHE A 382 21.85 11.84 15.39
CA PHE A 382 20.68 11.86 16.28
C PHE A 382 20.96 12.68 17.55
N GLU A 383 22.12 12.49 18.18
CA GLU A 383 22.57 13.28 19.32
C GLU A 383 22.74 14.76 18.97
N ASP A 384 23.34 15.08 17.82
CA ASP A 384 23.48 16.45 17.33
C ASP A 384 22.11 17.15 17.14
N ILE A 385 21.10 16.42 16.67
CA ILE A 385 19.73 16.93 16.55
C ILE A 385 19.14 17.19 17.95
N LEU A 386 19.34 16.28 18.90
CA LEU A 386 18.86 16.43 20.27
C LEU A 386 19.51 17.63 20.96
N ASP A 387 20.83 17.78 20.83
CA ASP A 387 21.59 18.87 21.45
C ASP A 387 21.16 20.22 20.89
N LYS A 388 21.05 20.36 19.56
CA LYS A 388 20.55 21.58 18.91
C LYS A 388 19.12 21.95 19.32
N ARG A 389 18.32 20.97 19.74
CA ARG A 389 16.93 21.18 20.19
C ARG A 389 16.81 21.40 21.69
N SER A 390 17.75 20.87 22.48
CA SER A 390 17.77 20.97 23.95
C SER A 390 17.95 22.41 24.44
N GLU A 391 18.57 23.27 23.63
CA GLU A 391 18.67 24.70 23.87
C GLU A 391 17.36 25.44 23.48
N ASN A 392 16.25 25.18 24.18
CA ASN A 392 15.14 26.14 24.36
C ASN A 392 14.52 26.79 23.07
N ALA A 393 14.44 26.11 21.93
CA ALA A 393 14.29 26.83 20.67
C ALA A 393 12.90 27.45 20.37
N ARG A 394 11.73 26.99 20.90
CA ARG A 394 10.40 27.53 20.49
C ARG A 394 9.23 27.52 21.50
N SER A 395 9.43 27.30 22.79
CA SER A 395 8.30 27.22 23.76
C SER A 395 7.21 26.21 23.36
N GLN A 396 7.55 25.12 22.67
CA GLN A 396 6.61 24.02 22.43
C GLN A 396 6.64 23.07 23.63
N ASP A 397 5.57 23.09 24.43
CA ASP A 397 5.28 22.07 25.43
C ASP A 397 4.69 20.82 24.74
N GLY A 398 5.14 19.61 25.12
CA GLY A 398 4.45 18.35 24.73
C GLY A 398 5.30 17.21 24.13
N TRP A 399 6.63 17.29 24.14
CA TRP A 399 7.51 16.23 23.60
C TRP A 399 8.02 15.21 24.63
N VAL A 400 7.24 14.95 25.69
CA VAL A 400 7.50 13.86 26.65
C VAL A 400 6.26 13.01 26.84
#